data_AF-A0A1M6K7G4-F1
#
_entry.id   AF-A0A1M6K7G4-F1
#
_cell.length_a   1.000
_cell.length_b   1.000
_cell.length_c   1.000
_cell.angle_alpha   90.00
_cell.angle_beta   90.00
_cell.angle_gamma   90.00
#
_symmetry.space_group_name_H-M   'P 1'
#
loop_
_entity.id
_entity.type
_entity.pdbx_description
1 polymer ?
#
loop_
_entity_poly.entity_id
_entity_poly.type
_entity_poly.pdbx_seq_one_letter_code
_entity_poly.pdbx_strand_id
1 'polypeptide(L)'
;MRIICGLTQQSAGNYTLLGKSNDDSARNRMGMLIEKPGIYEHMTATENLRYFSLLFGIPSPDYNKILKMVGLQNAGKKKARTFSLGMKQRLGIAIALLAILTS
;
A
#
# COMPACT_ATOMS: atom_id res chain seq x y z
N MET A 1 9.94 -8.49 -9.64
CA MET A 1 9.31 -8.14 -8.34
C MET A 1 8.65 -9.33 -7.64
N ARG A 2 7.88 -10.19 -8.32
CA ARG A 2 7.12 -11.28 -7.67
C ARG A 2 7.94 -12.20 -6.74
N ILE A 3 9.18 -12.51 -7.11
CA ILE A 3 10.10 -13.33 -6.30
C ILE A 3 10.48 -12.66 -4.97
N ILE A 4 10.86 -11.38 -4.99
CA ILE A 4 11.25 -10.61 -3.79
C ILE A 4 10.06 -10.46 -2.83
N CYS A 5 8.85 -10.36 -3.39
CA CYS A 5 7.61 -10.26 -2.65
C CYS A 5 7.06 -11.62 -2.18
N GLY A 6 7.75 -12.73 -2.43
CA GLY A 6 7.29 -14.08 -2.05
C GLY A 6 6.12 -14.63 -2.89
N LEU A 7 5.71 -13.95 -3.96
CA LEU A 7 4.59 -14.33 -4.83
C LEU A 7 4.97 -15.38 -5.89
N THR A 8 6.24 -15.78 -5.95
CA THR A 8 6.78 -16.82 -6.84
C THR A 8 8.06 -17.35 -6.22
N GLN A 9 8.24 -18.68 -6.22
CA GLN A 9 9.50 -19.28 -5.75
C GLN A 9 10.66 -18.98 -6.71
N GLN A 10 11.84 -18.81 -6.13
CA GLN A 10 13.09 -18.66 -6.87
C GLN A 10 13.43 -19.98 -7.56
N SER A 11 13.71 -19.95 -8.87
CA SER A 11 14.15 -21.14 -9.59
C SER A 11 15.65 -21.43 -9.39
N ALA A 12 16.48 -20.39 -9.22
CA ALA A 12 17.91 -20.48 -8.90
C ALA A 12 18.45 -19.11 -8.43
N GLY A 13 19.61 -19.10 -7.77
CA GLY A 13 20.29 -17.88 -7.29
C GLY A 13 19.89 -17.46 -5.88
N ASN A 14 20.56 -16.43 -5.35
CA ASN A 14 20.31 -15.86 -4.03
C ASN A 14 19.97 -14.37 -4.16
N TYR A 15 19.09 -13.86 -3.29
CA TYR A 15 18.89 -12.42 -3.10
C TYR A 15 18.97 -12.04 -1.62
N THR A 16 19.42 -10.82 -1.37
CA THR A 16 19.47 -10.22 -0.02
C THR A 16 18.42 -9.14 0.06
N LEU A 17 17.55 -9.21 1.07
CA LEU A 17 16.51 -8.23 1.34
C LEU A 17 16.73 -7.62 2.72
N LEU A 18 16.94 -6.30 2.78
CA LEU A 18 17.21 -5.57 4.04
C LEU A 18 18.36 -6.18 4.87
N GLY A 19 19.41 -6.66 4.20
CA GLY A 19 20.57 -7.30 4.85
C GLY A 19 20.35 -8.75 5.27
N LYS A 20 19.19 -9.35 4.98
CA LYS A 20 18.88 -10.74 5.31
C LYS A 20 18.60 -11.56 4.05
N SER A 21 19.16 -12.77 4.00
CA SER A 21 18.88 -13.72 2.92
C SER A 21 17.59 -14.46 3.19
N ASN A 22 16.62 -14.33 2.27
CA ASN A 22 15.43 -15.17 2.18
C ASN A 22 14.55 -15.26 3.45
N ASP A 23 14.54 -14.22 4.29
CA ASP A 23 13.82 -14.18 5.57
C ASP A 23 12.43 -13.51 5.43
N ASP A 24 11.37 -14.18 5.92
CA ASP A 24 10.01 -13.65 5.98
C ASP A 24 9.90 -12.37 6.82
N SER A 25 10.74 -12.21 7.84
CA SER A 25 10.73 -11.00 8.68
C SER A 25 11.12 -9.74 7.90
N ALA A 26 11.94 -9.87 6.85
CA ALA A 26 12.28 -8.75 5.98
C ALA A 26 11.10 -8.38 5.06
N ARG A 27 10.26 -9.36 4.68
CA ARG A 27 9.05 -9.15 3.89
C ARG A 27 7.97 -8.43 4.70
N ASN A 28 7.81 -8.76 5.98
CA ASN A 28 6.86 -8.08 6.87
C ASN A 28 7.14 -6.58 7.09
N ARG A 29 8.35 -6.12 6.75
CA ARG A 29 8.74 -4.70 6.83
C ARG A 29 8.60 -3.94 5.50
N MET A 30 8.06 -4.59 4.46
CA MET A 30 7.80 -3.98 3.16
C MET A 30 6.31 -3.90 2.87
N GLY A 31 5.85 -2.74 2.41
CA GLY A 31 4.56 -2.60 1.74
C GLY A 31 4.70 -2.92 0.26
N MET A 32 3.79 -3.73 -0.29
CA MET A 32 3.74 -4.01 -1.74
C MET A 32 2.38 -3.59 -2.31
N LEU A 33 2.41 -2.87 -3.42
CA LEU A 33 1.26 -2.69 -4.30
C LEU A 33 1.39 -3.67 -5.47
N ILE A 34 0.58 -4.73 -5.50
CA ILE A 34 0.46 -5.62 -6.66
C ILE A 34 -0.32 -4.85 -7.74
N GLU A 35 0.09 -4.94 -9.00
CA GLU A 35 -0.31 -4.04 -10.11
C GLU A 35 -1.83 -3.75 -10.22
N LYS A 36 -2.71 -4.64 -9.74
CA LYS A 36 -4.10 -4.33 -9.31
C LYS A 36 -4.48 -5.24 -8.12
N PRO A 37 -4.79 -4.68 -6.94
CA PRO A 37 -6.18 -4.31 -6.64
C PRO A 37 -6.25 -2.79 -6.67
N GLY A 38 -6.57 -2.29 -7.86
CA GLY A 38 -6.62 -0.88 -8.18
C GLY A 38 -7.60 -0.18 -7.27
N ILE A 39 -7.18 0.97 -6.78
CA ILE A 39 -8.01 1.98 -6.14
C ILE A 39 -9.46 1.87 -6.62
N TYR A 40 -10.36 1.64 -5.68
CA TYR A 40 -11.78 1.54 -5.95
C TYR A 40 -12.29 2.91 -6.35
N GLU A 41 -12.47 3.11 -7.66
CA GLU A 41 -12.75 4.43 -8.24
C GLU A 41 -14.11 5.00 -7.79
N HIS A 42 -15.06 4.13 -7.43
CA HIS A 42 -16.36 4.51 -6.90
C HIS A 42 -16.30 4.97 -5.44
N MET A 43 -15.24 4.63 -4.72
CA MET A 43 -14.97 5.02 -3.34
C MET A 43 -14.14 6.31 -3.27
N THR A 44 -14.24 7.01 -2.16
CA THR A 44 -13.38 8.13 -1.79
C THR A 44 -11.99 7.66 -1.38
N ALA A 45 -11.02 8.58 -1.29
CA ALA A 45 -9.68 8.23 -0.80
C ALA A 45 -9.71 7.66 0.63
N THR A 46 -10.57 8.20 1.51
CA THR A 46 -10.72 7.70 2.88
C THR A 46 -11.35 6.31 2.92
N GLU A 47 -12.38 6.07 2.11
CA GLU A 47 -13.01 4.76 1.98
C GLU A 47 -12.05 3.70 1.42
N ASN A 48 -11.21 4.08 0.45
CA ASN A 48 -10.13 3.22 -0.03
C ASN A 48 -9.19 2.84 1.12
N LEU A 49 -8.68 3.82 1.88
CA LEU A 49 -7.79 3.52 3.00
C LEU A 49 -8.45 2.69 4.09
N ARG A 50 -9.74 2.92 4.38
CA ARG A 50 -10.52 2.12 5.33
C ARG A 50 -10.71 0.68 4.84
N TYR A 51 -10.96 0.49 3.55
CA TYR A 51 -11.08 -0.85 2.97
C TYR A 51 -9.77 -1.62 3.13
N PHE A 52 -8.65 -0.99 2.77
CA PHE A 52 -7.33 -1.62 2.89
C PHE A 52 -6.87 -1.81 4.34
N SER A 53 -7.24 -0.93 5.29
CA SER A 53 -6.94 -1.17 6.71
C SER A 53 -7.66 -2.39 7.25
N LEU A 54 -8.94 -2.57 6.90
CA LEU A 54 -9.69 -3.79 7.25
C LEU A 54 -9.08 -5.04 6.60
N LEU A 55 -8.69 -4.95 5.33
CA LEU A 55 -8.05 -6.06 4.60
C LEU A 55 -6.72 -6.47 5.24
N PHE A 56 -5.94 -5.52 5.74
CA PHE A 56 -4.65 -5.75 6.38
C PHE A 56 -4.77 -6.02 7.89
N GLY A 57 -5.98 -6.02 8.47
CA GLY A 57 -6.18 -6.23 9.91
C GLY A 57 -5.66 -5.08 10.79
N ILE A 58 -5.56 -3.87 10.24
CA ILE A 58 -5.00 -2.70 10.91
C ILE A 58 -6.11 -1.93 11.64
N PRO A 59 -6.08 -1.84 12.98
CA PRO A 59 -7.13 -1.20 13.76
C PRO A 59 -7.06 0.33 13.63
N SER A 60 -8.07 0.92 12.98
CA SER A 60 -8.39 2.35 12.98
C SER A 60 -7.20 3.32 12.86
N PRO A 61 -6.40 3.26 11.77
CA PRO A 61 -5.29 4.18 11.58
C PRO A 61 -5.80 5.61 11.31
N ASP A 62 -4.96 6.61 11.58
CA ASP A 62 -5.28 8.00 11.26
C ASP A 62 -5.19 8.24 9.74
N TYR A 63 -6.31 8.02 9.05
CA TYR A 63 -6.41 8.19 7.60
C TYR A 63 -6.07 9.62 7.15
N ASN A 64 -6.39 10.64 7.97
CA ASN A 64 -6.09 12.03 7.63
C ASN A 64 -4.59 12.27 7.64
N LYS A 65 -3.87 11.73 8.63
CA LYS A 65 -2.41 11.78 8.70
C LYS A 65 -1.77 11.12 7.49
N ILE A 66 -2.24 9.93 7.09
CA ILE A 66 -1.72 9.22 5.91
C ILE A 66 -1.98 10.01 4.62
N LEU A 67 -3.20 10.53 4.43
CA LEU A 67 -3.50 11.37 3.26
C LEU A 67 -2.67 12.65 3.22
N LYS A 68 -2.37 13.24 4.39
CA LYS A 68 -1.50 14.41 4.48
C LYS A 68 -0.06 14.10 4.04
N MET A 69 0.47 12.93 4.40
CA MET A 69 1.82 12.50 4.00
C MET A 69 1.98 12.40 2.48
N VAL A 70 0.91 12.05 1.77
CA VAL A 70 0.91 11.96 0.29
C VAL A 70 0.30 13.18 -0.40
N GLY A 71 0.05 14.27 0.31
CA GLY A 71 -0.50 15.50 -0.27
C GLY A 71 -1.94 15.38 -0.81
N LEU A 72 -2.76 14.51 -0.21
CA LEU A 72 -4.18 14.28 -0.54
C LEU A 72 -5.15 14.70 0.56
N GLN A 73 -4.71 15.50 1.54
CA GLN A 73 -5.53 15.95 2.69
C GLN A 73 -6.86 16.60 2.29
N ASN A 74 -6.89 17.33 1.16
CA ASN A 74 -8.09 18.00 0.65
C ASN A 74 -8.92 17.13 -0.33
N ALA A 75 -8.47 15.90 -0.59
CA ALA A 75 -9.10 14.96 -1.52
C ALA A 75 -9.81 13.80 -0.81
N GLY A 76 -9.79 13.74 0.53
CA GLY A 76 -10.33 12.64 1.33
C GLY A 76 -11.80 12.29 1.06
N LYS A 77 -12.62 13.28 0.69
CA LYS A 77 -14.06 13.13 0.39
C LYS A 77 -14.39 13.01 -1.11
N LYS A 78 -13.40 13.16 -2.00
CA LYS A 78 -13.60 13.06 -3.45
C LYS A 78 -13.49 11.60 -3.87
N LYS A 79 -14.38 11.15 -4.77
CA LYS A 79 -14.31 9.81 -5.36
C LYS A 79 -13.04 9.66 -6.19
N ALA A 80 -12.38 8.51 -6.09
CA ALA A 80 -11.13 8.26 -6.79
C ALA A 80 -11.27 8.24 -8.32
N ARG A 81 -12.48 8.04 -8.87
CA ARG A 81 -12.75 8.20 -10.32
C ARG A 81 -12.41 9.60 -10.83
N THR A 82 -12.51 10.63 -9.99
CA THR A 82 -12.21 12.03 -10.39
C THR A 82 -10.75 12.39 -10.18
N PHE A 83 -9.91 11.44 -9.75
CA PHE A 83 -8.50 11.70 -9.49
C PHE A 83 -7.73 11.70 -10.81
N SER A 84 -6.81 12.65 -10.97
CA SER A 84 -5.80 12.54 -12.02
C SER A 84 -4.94 11.28 -11.82
N LEU A 85 -4.22 10.86 -12.84
CA LEU A 85 -3.30 9.72 -12.75
C LEU A 85 -2.33 9.88 -11.57
N GLY A 86 -1.73 11.06 -11.40
CA GLY A 86 -0.83 11.36 -10.29
C GLY A 86 -1.51 11.29 -8.91
N MET A 87 -2.76 11.72 -8.81
CA MET A 87 -3.53 11.57 -7.56
C MET A 87 -3.83 10.09 -7.25
N LYS A 88 -4.13 9.28 -8.27
CA LYS A 88 -4.29 7.82 -8.10
C LYS A 88 -2.97 7.19 -7.64
N GLN A 89 -1.84 7.54 -8.26
CA GLN A 89 -0.53 7.06 -7.80
C GLN A 89 -0.25 7.42 -6.34
N ARG A 90 -0.52 8.67 -5.93
CA ARG A 90 -0.37 9.11 -4.52
C ARG A 90 -1.29 8.36 -3.55
N LEU A 91 -2.52 8.04 -3.96
CA LEU A 91 -3.41 7.20 -3.16
C LEU A 91 -2.89 5.75 -3.06
N GLY A 92 -2.29 5.21 -4.12
CA GLY A 92 -1.60 3.92 -4.09
C GLY A 92 -0.43 3.90 -3.09
N ILE A 93 0.36 4.98 -3.04
CA ILE A 93 1.41 5.16 -2.03
C ILE A 93 0.82 5.22 -0.62
N ALA A 94 -0.30 5.93 -0.42
CA ALA A 94 -0.96 5.97 0.88
C ALA A 94 -1.41 4.60 1.38
N ILE A 95 -1.92 3.74 0.48
CA ILE A 95 -2.28 2.35 0.80
C ILE A 95 -1.04 1.54 1.20
N ALA A 96 0.08 1.71 0.49
CA ALA A 96 1.33 1.04 0.84
C ALA A 96 1.89 1.51 2.20
N LEU A 97 1.80 2.81 2.50
CA LEU A 97 2.19 3.37 3.79
C LEU A 97 1.35 2.84 4.94
N LEU A 98 0.07 2.57 4.70
CA LEU A 98 -0.85 2.01 5.68
C LEU A 98 -0.33 0.67 6.22
N ALA A 99 0.20 -0.18 5.34
CA ALA A 99 0.79 -1.48 5.69
C ALA A 99 2.16 -1.40 6.41
N ILE A 100 2.85 -0.25 6.35
CA ILE A 100 4.20 -0.08 6.94
C ILE A 100 4.12 0.61 8.30
N LEU A 101 3.26 1.60 8.46
CA LEU A 101 3.20 2.47 9.65
C LEU A 101 2.48 1.84 10.85
N THR A 102 1.91 0.66 10.68
CA THR A 102 1.07 0.00 11.70
C THR A 102 1.61 -1.37 12.14
N SER A 103 2.86 -1.66 11.76
CA SER A 103 3.59 -2.92 12.01
C SER A 103 4.64 -2.76 13.11
#